data_AF-A0A531KMT3-F1
#
_entry.id   AF-A0A531KMT3-F1
#
_cell.length_a   1.000
_cell.length_b   1.000
_cell.length_c   1.000
_cell.angle_alpha   90.00
_cell.angle_beta   90.00
_cell.angle_gamma   90.00
#
_symmetry.space_group_name_H-M   'P 1'
#
loop_
_entity.id
_entity.type
_entity.pdbx_description
1 polymer ?
#
loop_
_entity_poly.entity_id
_entity_poly.type
_entity_poly.pdbx_seq_one_letter_code
_entity_poly.pdbx_strand_id
1 'polypeptide(L)'
;VGREMLNILEERGFPVSEVVALASRRSQGTEVSFGDRTLKVRALDQYDFSDTDICIMSAGGNVSKEWSPKIGKQGCVVIDNSSAFRYDQDVPLIVPEVNPDAILLFTRKNIIANPNCSTAQLVVALKPLHDLATIKRVVVATYQSVSGAGKEGMDELFTQTRAVFVADQVDVKKFTKRIAFNVIPHIDVFLDDGFTKEEW
;
A
#
# COMPACT_ATOMS: atom_id res chain seq x y z
N VAL A 1 1.74 -2.19 -6.59
CA VAL A 1 1.27 -2.90 -5.38
C VAL A 1 0.42 -4.11 -5.71
N GLY A 2 -0.81 -4.01 -6.24
CA GLY A 2 -1.63 -5.22 -6.52
C GLY A 2 -0.95 -6.29 -7.40
N ARG A 3 -0.23 -5.90 -8.45
CA ARG A 3 0.59 -6.85 -9.26
C ARG A 3 1.73 -7.48 -8.45
N GLU A 4 2.36 -6.70 -7.59
CA GLU A 4 3.45 -7.17 -6.72
C GLU A 4 2.91 -8.19 -5.70
N MET A 5 1.73 -7.95 -5.15
CA MET A 5 1.08 -8.89 -4.23
C MET A 5 0.84 -10.25 -4.90
N LEU A 6 0.43 -10.28 -6.17
CA LEU A 6 0.29 -11.52 -6.93
C LEU A 6 1.63 -12.23 -7.12
N ASN A 7 2.69 -11.49 -7.49
CA ASN A 7 4.02 -12.07 -7.64
C ASN A 7 4.53 -12.67 -6.32
N ILE A 8 4.45 -11.93 -5.21
CA ILE A 8 4.91 -12.40 -3.90
C ILE A 8 4.10 -13.61 -3.40
N LEU A 9 2.78 -13.64 -3.62
CA LEU A 9 1.97 -14.81 -3.28
C LEU A 9 2.43 -16.06 -4.03
N GLU A 10 2.81 -15.91 -5.29
CA GLU A 10 3.31 -17.02 -6.10
C GLU A 10 4.73 -17.43 -5.73
N GLU A 11 5.66 -16.47 -5.62
CA GLU A 11 7.06 -16.73 -5.23
C GLU A 11 7.16 -17.42 -3.87
N ARG A 12 6.25 -17.08 -2.94
CA ARG A 12 6.19 -17.71 -1.60
C ARG A 12 5.45 -19.04 -1.58
N GLY A 13 4.88 -19.49 -2.70
CA GLY A 13 4.04 -20.67 -2.77
C GLY A 13 2.87 -20.60 -1.80
N PHE A 14 2.25 -19.42 -1.65
CA PHE A 14 1.17 -19.23 -0.68
C PHE A 14 0.02 -20.21 -0.98
N PRO A 15 -0.50 -20.94 0.03
CA PRO A 15 -1.44 -22.04 -0.19
C PRO A 15 -2.83 -21.52 -0.55
N VAL A 16 -3.03 -21.15 -1.81
CA VAL A 16 -4.31 -20.70 -2.38
C VAL A 16 -4.99 -21.82 -3.19
N SER A 17 -6.28 -22.03 -2.97
CA SER A 17 -7.13 -22.85 -3.84
C SER A 17 -7.54 -22.09 -5.11
N GLU A 18 -7.94 -20.83 -4.96
CA GLU A 18 -8.32 -19.91 -6.04
C GLU A 18 -7.74 -18.52 -5.80
N VAL A 19 -7.42 -17.80 -6.89
CA VAL A 19 -7.04 -16.38 -6.84
C VAL A 19 -7.88 -15.60 -7.84
N VAL A 20 -8.56 -14.55 -7.34
CA VAL A 20 -9.39 -13.67 -8.15
C VAL A 20 -8.79 -12.27 -8.16
N ALA A 21 -8.46 -11.77 -9.36
CA ALA A 21 -7.99 -10.39 -9.54
C ALA A 21 -9.19 -9.44 -9.68
N LEU A 22 -9.28 -8.44 -8.80
CA LEU A 22 -10.36 -7.45 -8.77
C LEU A 22 -9.82 -6.04 -9.02
N ALA A 23 -10.59 -5.24 -9.77
CA ALA A 23 -10.29 -3.82 -9.98
C ALA A 23 -11.57 -3.02 -10.20
N SER A 24 -11.44 -1.71 -10.43
CA SER A 24 -12.56 -0.89 -10.92
C SER A 24 -13.01 -1.32 -12.32
N ARG A 25 -14.25 -1.00 -12.71
CA ARG A 25 -14.81 -1.28 -14.05
C ARG A 25 -13.90 -0.85 -15.21
N ARG A 26 -13.08 0.21 -15.05
CA ARG A 26 -12.13 0.68 -16.07
C ARG A 26 -11.11 -0.38 -16.51
N SER A 27 -10.82 -1.34 -15.62
CA SER A 27 -9.79 -2.37 -15.80
C SER A 27 -10.40 -3.76 -15.94
N GLN A 28 -11.73 -3.88 -15.99
CA GLN A 28 -12.41 -5.16 -16.16
C GLN A 28 -12.00 -5.79 -17.49
N GLY A 29 -11.75 -7.10 -17.46
CA GLY A 29 -11.35 -7.87 -18.63
C GLY A 29 -9.88 -7.76 -19.02
N THR A 30 -9.10 -6.90 -18.35
CA THR A 30 -7.64 -6.93 -18.47
C THR A 30 -7.09 -8.21 -17.84
N GLU A 31 -5.86 -8.56 -18.21
CA GLU A 31 -5.19 -9.76 -17.73
C GLU A 31 -3.99 -9.41 -16.83
N VAL A 32 -3.79 -10.21 -15.79
CA VAL A 32 -2.64 -10.13 -14.90
C VAL A 32 -2.07 -11.53 -14.66
N SER A 33 -0.75 -11.63 -14.51
CA SER A 33 -0.06 -12.89 -14.24
C SER A 33 -0.14 -13.29 -12.77
N PHE A 34 -0.15 -14.60 -12.53
CA PHE A 34 0.04 -15.23 -11.23
C PHE A 34 0.81 -16.54 -11.43
N GLY A 35 2.14 -16.43 -11.41
CA GLY A 35 3.05 -17.46 -11.91
C GLY A 35 2.77 -17.76 -13.39
N ASP A 36 2.64 -19.05 -13.71
CA ASP A 36 2.28 -19.52 -15.05
C ASP A 36 0.80 -19.30 -15.41
N ARG A 37 -0.04 -18.84 -14.46
CA ARG A 37 -1.47 -18.60 -14.71
C ARG A 37 -1.73 -17.16 -15.12
N THR A 38 -2.68 -16.99 -16.04
CA THR A 38 -3.24 -15.68 -16.40
C THR A 38 -4.61 -15.51 -15.77
N LEU A 39 -4.79 -14.46 -14.99
CA LEU A 39 -6.04 -14.12 -14.32
C LEU A 39 -6.75 -12.99 -15.07
N LYS A 40 -8.03 -13.19 -15.38
CA LYS A 40 -8.89 -12.15 -15.94
C LYS A 40 -9.46 -11.28 -14.82
N VAL A 41 -9.21 -9.97 -14.89
CA VAL A 41 -9.65 -9.00 -13.89
C VAL A 41 -11.17 -8.85 -13.92
N ARG A 42 -11.82 -9.06 -12.78
CA ARG A 42 -13.26 -8.84 -12.57
C ARG A 42 -13.50 -7.49 -11.90
N ALA A 43 -14.71 -6.97 -12.03
CA ALA A 43 -15.09 -5.72 -11.38
C ALA A 43 -15.38 -5.95 -9.90
N LEU A 44 -14.76 -5.16 -9.01
CA LEU A 44 -14.90 -5.23 -7.56
C LEU A 44 -16.38 -5.20 -7.12
N ASP A 45 -17.17 -4.34 -7.77
CA ASP A 45 -18.58 -4.11 -7.43
C ASP A 45 -19.53 -5.22 -7.89
N GLN A 46 -19.03 -6.21 -8.62
CA GLN A 46 -19.78 -7.35 -9.14
C GLN A 46 -19.34 -8.69 -8.53
N TYR A 47 -18.38 -8.66 -7.60
CA TYR A 47 -17.85 -9.87 -6.98
C TYR A 47 -18.51 -10.14 -5.63
N ASP A 48 -18.88 -11.40 -5.40
CA ASP A 48 -19.39 -11.90 -4.13
C ASP A 48 -18.23 -12.47 -3.31
N PHE A 49 -18.08 -11.99 -2.08
CA PHE A 49 -17.01 -12.39 -1.16
C PHE A 49 -17.47 -13.44 -0.14
N SER A 50 -18.71 -13.94 -0.25
CA SER A 50 -19.28 -14.93 0.67
C SER A 50 -18.49 -16.24 0.74
N ASP A 51 -17.80 -16.60 -0.33
CA ASP A 51 -16.94 -17.79 -0.44
C ASP A 51 -15.44 -17.40 -0.57
N THR A 52 -15.05 -16.25 -0.01
CA THR A 52 -13.66 -15.76 -0.04
C THR A 52 -13.08 -15.68 1.37
N ASP A 53 -11.97 -16.38 1.60
CA ASP A 53 -11.30 -16.35 2.91
C ASP A 53 -10.58 -15.02 3.18
N ILE A 54 -9.80 -14.54 2.20
CA ILE A 54 -8.90 -13.39 2.36
C ILE A 54 -9.02 -12.44 1.17
N CYS A 55 -9.15 -11.14 1.45
CA CYS A 55 -9.06 -10.06 0.47
C CYS A 55 -7.85 -9.17 0.77
N ILE A 56 -6.88 -9.13 -0.15
CA ILE A 56 -5.75 -8.19 -0.06
C ILE A 56 -6.12 -6.90 -0.78
N MET A 57 -6.46 -5.86 -0.03
CA MET A 57 -6.98 -4.60 -0.55
C MET A 57 -5.85 -3.61 -0.86
N SER A 58 -5.72 -3.23 -2.13
CA SER A 58 -4.77 -2.21 -2.59
C SER A 58 -5.39 -1.28 -3.66
N ALA A 59 -6.66 -0.94 -3.51
CA ALA A 59 -7.40 -0.08 -4.44
C ALA A 59 -7.43 1.42 -4.03
N GLY A 60 -6.72 1.78 -2.95
CA GLY A 60 -6.66 3.15 -2.42
C GLY A 60 -7.65 3.40 -1.28
N GLY A 61 -7.41 4.47 -0.51
CA GLY A 61 -8.11 4.72 0.76
C GLY A 61 -9.62 4.92 0.63
N ASN A 62 -10.09 5.62 -0.40
CA ASN A 62 -11.53 5.84 -0.59
C ASN A 62 -12.28 4.55 -0.91
N VAL A 63 -11.71 3.72 -1.78
CA VAL A 63 -12.29 2.40 -2.12
C VAL A 63 -12.28 1.51 -0.89
N SER A 64 -11.19 1.50 -0.13
CA SER A 64 -11.09 0.70 1.08
C SER A 64 -12.12 1.10 2.15
N LYS A 65 -12.30 2.39 2.40
CA LYS A 65 -13.33 2.90 3.33
C LYS A 65 -14.73 2.41 2.97
N GLU A 66 -15.03 2.33 1.66
CA GLU A 66 -16.32 1.89 1.18
C GLU A 66 -16.49 0.37 1.21
N TRP A 67 -15.48 -0.36 0.74
CA TRP A 67 -15.58 -1.79 0.43
C TRP A 67 -15.11 -2.71 1.56
N SER A 68 -14.04 -2.36 2.27
CA SER A 68 -13.49 -3.23 3.32
C SER A 68 -14.52 -3.59 4.40
N PRO A 69 -15.39 -2.68 4.88
CA PRO A 69 -16.45 -3.05 5.82
C PRO A 69 -17.56 -3.92 5.19
N LYS A 70 -17.83 -3.78 3.89
CA LYS A 70 -18.82 -4.60 3.17
C LYS A 70 -18.30 -6.03 2.99
N ILE A 71 -17.02 -6.16 2.64
CA ILE A 71 -16.33 -7.44 2.47
C ILE A 71 -16.21 -8.16 3.82
N GLY A 72 -15.76 -7.45 4.87
CA GLY A 72 -15.65 -8.00 6.21
C GLY A 72 -16.95 -8.56 6.77
N LYS A 73 -18.09 -7.92 6.46
CA LYS A 73 -19.44 -8.39 6.83
C LYS A 73 -19.87 -9.69 6.14
N GLN A 74 -19.23 -10.07 5.04
CA GLN A 74 -19.48 -11.34 4.34
C GLN A 74 -18.64 -12.49 4.90
N GLY A 75 -17.77 -12.24 5.88
CA GLY A 75 -16.92 -13.25 6.51
C GLY A 75 -15.48 -13.26 5.97
N CYS A 76 -15.21 -12.56 4.87
CA CYS A 76 -13.88 -12.43 4.29
C CYS A 76 -12.98 -11.51 5.12
N VAL A 77 -11.74 -11.95 5.41
CA VAL A 77 -10.76 -11.14 6.13
C VAL A 77 -10.05 -10.19 5.17
N VAL A 78 -10.20 -8.88 5.40
CA VAL A 78 -9.57 -7.86 4.57
C VAL A 78 -8.22 -7.46 5.15
N ILE A 79 -7.16 -7.58 4.35
CA ILE A 79 -5.83 -7.03 4.66
C ILE A 79 -5.65 -5.76 3.82
N ASP A 80 -5.78 -4.60 4.47
CA ASP A 80 -5.83 -3.30 3.79
C ASP A 80 -4.49 -2.59 3.73
N ASN A 81 -3.95 -2.39 2.52
CA ASN A 81 -2.70 -1.67 2.30
C ASN A 81 -2.84 -0.14 2.26
N SER A 82 -4.05 0.39 2.45
CA SER A 82 -4.29 1.82 2.43
C SER A 82 -4.10 2.45 3.82
N SER A 83 -4.19 3.78 3.90
CA SER A 83 -4.20 4.49 5.19
C SER A 83 -5.58 4.52 5.85
N ALA A 84 -6.61 3.89 5.27
CA ALA A 84 -8.01 4.07 5.66
C ALA A 84 -8.29 3.64 7.11
N PHE A 85 -7.69 2.55 7.56
CA PHE A 85 -8.00 1.91 8.84
C PHE A 85 -6.83 1.87 9.83
N ARG A 86 -5.68 2.49 9.51
CA ARG A 86 -4.47 2.43 10.33
C ARG A 86 -4.64 2.98 11.75
N TYR A 87 -5.57 3.91 11.93
CA TYR A 87 -5.85 4.58 13.20
C TYR A 87 -7.22 4.20 13.80
N ASP A 88 -7.90 3.19 13.23
CA ASP A 88 -9.15 2.67 13.76
C ASP A 88 -8.86 1.74 14.94
N GLN A 89 -9.43 2.04 16.12
CA GLN A 89 -9.17 1.28 17.35
C GLN A 89 -9.66 -0.18 17.31
N ASP A 90 -10.56 -0.50 16.39
CA ASP A 90 -11.07 -1.85 16.19
C ASP A 90 -10.35 -2.61 15.07
N VAL A 91 -9.34 -2.00 14.43
CA VAL A 91 -8.56 -2.62 13.36
C VAL A 91 -7.10 -2.74 13.79
N PRO A 92 -6.53 -3.95 13.88
CA PRO A 92 -5.13 -4.08 14.21
C PRO A 92 -4.24 -3.59 13.07
N LEU A 93 -3.25 -2.75 13.42
CA LEU A 93 -2.15 -2.34 12.55
C LEU A 93 -0.95 -3.28 12.79
N ILE A 94 -0.58 -4.07 11.79
CA ILE A 94 0.34 -5.21 12.02
C ILE A 94 1.61 -5.09 11.18
N VAL A 95 2.75 -5.27 11.86
CA VAL A 95 4.01 -5.71 11.26
C VAL A 95 4.34 -7.08 11.88
N PRO A 96 4.34 -8.17 11.11
CA PRO A 96 4.47 -9.53 11.65
C PRO A 96 5.70 -9.73 12.56
N GLU A 97 6.83 -9.09 12.26
CA GLU A 97 8.08 -9.18 13.01
C GLU A 97 8.06 -8.36 14.32
N VAL A 98 7.05 -7.50 14.52
CA VAL A 98 7.00 -6.53 15.62
C VAL A 98 5.86 -6.82 16.59
N ASN A 99 4.66 -7.05 16.08
CA ASN A 99 3.45 -7.22 16.88
C ASN A 99 2.50 -8.30 16.31
N PRO A 100 2.97 -9.55 16.12
CA PRO A 100 2.18 -10.60 15.50
C PRO A 100 0.90 -10.92 16.30
N ASP A 101 0.94 -10.84 17.62
CA ASP A 101 -0.18 -11.18 18.50
C ASP A 101 -1.39 -10.27 18.33
N ALA A 102 -1.20 -9.06 17.78
CA ALA A 102 -2.30 -8.14 17.48
C ALA A 102 -3.25 -8.70 16.42
N ILE A 103 -2.83 -9.72 15.66
CA ILE A 103 -3.68 -10.41 14.68
C ILE A 103 -5.01 -10.85 15.30
N LEU A 104 -5.04 -11.28 16.56
CA LEU A 104 -6.25 -11.77 17.23
C LEU A 104 -7.40 -10.75 17.26
N LEU A 105 -7.09 -9.46 17.09
CA LEU A 105 -8.06 -8.37 17.07
C LEU A 105 -8.80 -8.22 15.74
N PHE A 106 -8.38 -8.92 14.66
CA PHE A 106 -8.97 -8.77 13.32
C PHE A 106 -10.48 -9.02 13.32
N THR A 107 -10.94 -9.93 14.18
CA THR A 107 -12.32 -10.41 14.28
C THR A 107 -13.34 -9.33 14.64
N ARG A 108 -12.90 -8.17 15.17
CA ARG A 108 -13.79 -7.04 15.49
C ARG A 108 -14.47 -6.46 14.25
N LYS A 109 -13.75 -6.40 13.12
CA LYS A 109 -14.25 -5.84 11.85
C LYS A 109 -13.99 -6.73 10.63
N ASN A 110 -13.29 -7.86 10.80
CA ASN A 110 -12.68 -8.66 9.73
C ASN A 110 -11.76 -7.81 8.84
N ILE A 111 -11.03 -6.88 9.45
CA ILE A 111 -10.08 -6.00 8.75
C ILE A 111 -8.77 -6.01 9.54
N ILE A 112 -7.65 -6.04 8.82
CA ILE A 112 -6.28 -5.84 9.30
C ILE A 112 -5.70 -4.70 8.48
N ALA A 113 -5.07 -3.72 9.13
CA ALA A 113 -4.39 -2.63 8.46
C ALA A 113 -2.91 -2.95 8.24
N ASN A 114 -2.42 -2.70 7.03
CA ASN A 114 -1.00 -2.65 6.72
C ASN A 114 -0.45 -1.24 7.06
N PRO A 115 0.71 -1.14 7.71
CA PRO A 115 1.39 0.14 7.97
C PRO A 115 1.81 0.88 6.70
N ASN A 116 2.24 2.14 6.90
CA ASN A 116 2.98 2.88 5.88
C ASN A 116 4.28 2.13 5.54
N CYS A 117 4.72 2.19 4.28
CA CYS A 117 5.96 1.57 3.84
C CYS A 117 7.20 2.09 4.61
N SER A 118 7.27 3.39 4.90
CA SER A 118 8.35 4.00 5.67
C SER A 118 8.37 3.49 7.11
N THR A 119 7.20 3.37 7.74
CA THR A 119 7.05 2.79 9.08
C THR A 119 7.43 1.32 9.10
N ALA A 120 6.92 0.51 8.17
CA ALA A 120 7.10 -0.94 8.14
C ALA A 120 8.59 -1.32 8.16
N GLN A 121 9.37 -0.76 7.24
CA GLN A 121 10.81 -1.04 7.17
C GLN A 121 11.56 -0.54 8.42
N LEU A 122 11.14 0.59 8.99
CA LEU A 122 11.79 1.20 10.14
C LEU A 122 11.60 0.34 11.39
N VAL A 123 10.36 -0.06 11.68
CA VAL A 123 10.07 -0.77 12.93
C VAL A 123 10.63 -2.20 12.93
N VAL A 124 10.75 -2.86 11.78
CA VAL A 124 11.45 -4.16 11.68
C VAL A 124 12.90 -4.02 12.11
N ALA A 125 13.60 -2.97 11.62
CA ALA A 125 14.99 -2.72 12.00
C ALA A 125 15.14 -2.28 13.47
N LEU A 126 14.17 -1.50 13.99
CA LEU A 126 14.24 -0.97 15.35
C LEU A 126 13.78 -1.95 16.43
N LYS A 127 12.90 -2.91 16.12
CA LYS A 127 12.33 -3.85 17.10
C LYS A 127 13.38 -4.59 17.93
N PRO A 128 14.42 -5.26 17.36
CA PRO A 128 15.43 -5.93 18.18
C PRO A 128 16.21 -4.95 19.07
N LEU A 129 16.45 -3.72 18.61
CA LEU A 129 17.11 -2.69 19.41
C LEU A 129 16.21 -2.20 20.55
N HIS A 130 14.92 -2.02 20.28
CA HIS A 130 13.92 -1.59 21.26
C HIS A 130 13.73 -2.62 22.37
N ASP A 131 13.74 -3.91 22.03
CA ASP A 131 13.59 -4.99 23.01
C ASP A 131 14.83 -5.12 23.91
N LEU A 132 16.02 -4.90 23.36
CA LEU A 132 17.26 -4.90 24.13
C LEU A 132 17.43 -3.63 24.99
N ALA A 133 17.09 -2.48 24.43
CA ALA A 133 17.23 -1.17 25.05
C ALA A 133 16.10 -0.26 24.57
N THR A 134 15.09 -0.07 25.43
CA THR A 134 13.88 0.69 25.11
C THR A 134 14.20 2.06 24.52
N ILE A 135 13.92 2.19 23.23
CA ILE A 135 14.12 3.42 22.46
C ILE A 135 13.19 4.51 22.99
N LYS A 136 13.74 5.66 23.35
CA LYS A 136 12.98 6.82 23.85
C LYS A 136 12.68 7.89 22.80
N ARG A 137 13.50 7.96 21.74
CA ARG A 137 13.35 8.94 20.66
C ARG A 137 13.99 8.40 19.40
N VAL A 138 13.32 8.62 18.27
CA VAL A 138 13.86 8.39 16.93
C VAL A 138 13.77 9.71 16.16
N VAL A 139 14.82 10.04 15.42
CA VAL A 139 14.82 11.14 14.43
C VAL A 139 15.23 10.50 13.11
N VAL A 140 14.39 10.60 12.09
CA VAL A 140 14.59 9.95 10.80
C VAL A 140 14.50 10.99 9.69
N ALA A 141 15.42 10.93 8.73
CA ALA A 141 15.31 11.61 7.45
C ALA A 141 15.10 10.55 6.38
N THR A 142 14.03 10.68 5.59
CA THR A 142 13.67 9.69 4.56
C THR A 142 14.22 10.10 3.20
N TYR A 143 14.55 9.09 2.39
CA TYR A 143 14.96 9.25 0.99
C TYR A 143 14.03 8.40 0.15
N GLN A 144 12.80 8.87 -0.05
CA GLN A 144 11.73 8.09 -0.65
C GLN A 144 11.77 8.16 -2.17
N SER A 145 11.62 7.01 -2.82
CA SER A 145 11.59 6.90 -4.29
C SER A 145 10.25 7.34 -4.87
N VAL A 146 10.27 7.76 -6.13
CA VAL A 146 9.08 8.18 -6.89
C VAL A 146 8.02 7.09 -7.08
N SER A 147 8.37 5.82 -6.86
CA SER A 147 7.43 4.69 -6.88
C SER A 147 6.32 4.80 -5.83
N GLY A 148 6.56 5.53 -4.73
CA GLY A 148 5.52 5.85 -3.73
C GLY A 148 4.38 6.69 -4.30
N ALA A 149 4.65 7.51 -5.33
CA ALA A 149 3.65 8.26 -6.08
C ALA A 149 2.98 7.43 -7.20
N GLY A 150 3.25 6.12 -7.26
CA GLY A 150 2.71 5.19 -8.23
C GLY A 150 3.37 5.28 -9.61
N LYS A 151 2.74 4.64 -10.60
CA LYS A 151 3.26 4.57 -11.98
C LYS A 151 3.48 5.97 -12.57
N GLU A 152 2.54 6.88 -12.38
CA GLU A 152 2.63 8.25 -12.88
C GLU A 152 3.87 9.00 -12.34
N GLY A 153 4.25 8.77 -11.07
CA GLY A 153 5.46 9.36 -10.50
C GLY A 153 6.75 8.82 -11.14
N MET A 154 6.78 7.53 -11.43
CA MET A 154 7.90 6.90 -12.15
C MET A 154 7.98 7.39 -13.59
N ASP A 155 6.84 7.47 -14.29
CA ASP A 155 6.74 7.95 -15.67
C ASP A 155 7.17 9.43 -15.77
N GLU A 156 6.80 10.26 -14.79
CA GLU A 156 7.21 11.67 -14.72
C GLU A 156 8.72 11.82 -14.51
N LEU A 157 9.32 11.09 -13.56
CA LEU A 157 10.77 11.12 -13.36
C LEU A 157 11.51 10.74 -14.65
N PHE A 158 11.06 9.67 -15.33
CA PHE A 158 11.66 9.23 -16.58
C PHE A 158 11.57 10.30 -17.67
N THR A 159 10.38 10.89 -17.84
CA THR A 159 10.12 11.92 -18.85
C THR A 159 10.94 13.19 -18.58
N GLN A 160 10.92 13.70 -17.34
CA GLN A 160 11.70 14.87 -16.95
C GLN A 160 13.20 14.63 -17.12
N THR A 161 13.70 13.43 -16.77
CA THR A 161 15.11 13.10 -16.93
C THR A 161 15.52 13.13 -18.40
N ARG A 162 14.73 12.53 -19.30
CA ARG A 162 14.98 12.60 -20.75
C ARG A 162 14.98 14.04 -21.26
N ALA A 163 13.97 14.83 -20.88
CA ALA A 163 13.85 16.23 -21.31
C ALA A 163 15.09 17.06 -20.93
N VAL A 164 15.63 16.87 -19.71
CA VAL A 164 16.86 17.54 -19.27
C VAL A 164 18.04 17.21 -20.19
N PHE A 165 18.20 15.96 -20.61
CA PHE A 165 19.32 15.54 -21.46
C PHE A 165 19.22 16.04 -22.92
N VAL A 166 18.01 16.28 -23.42
CA VAL A 166 17.79 16.81 -24.78
C VAL A 166 17.51 18.31 -24.80
N ALA A 167 17.70 19.00 -23.66
CA ALA A 167 17.41 20.43 -23.48
C ALA A 167 15.97 20.83 -23.88
N ASP A 168 15.01 19.94 -23.63
CA ASP A 168 13.59 20.14 -23.89
C ASP A 168 12.86 20.67 -22.64
N GLN A 169 11.61 21.10 -22.80
CA GLN A 169 10.79 21.60 -21.71
C GLN A 169 10.55 20.51 -20.65
N VAL A 170 10.76 20.88 -19.38
CA VAL A 170 10.49 20.00 -18.24
C VAL A 170 9.12 20.31 -17.65
N ASP A 171 8.15 19.43 -17.93
CA ASP A 171 6.80 19.54 -17.37
C ASP A 171 6.71 18.89 -15.98
N VAL A 172 6.03 19.58 -15.06
CA VAL A 172 5.70 19.10 -13.72
C VAL A 172 4.20 18.84 -13.66
N LYS A 173 3.79 17.57 -13.52
CA LYS A 173 2.36 17.18 -13.58
C LYS A 173 1.90 16.50 -12.29
N LYS A 174 2.72 15.60 -11.75
CA LYS A 174 2.43 14.75 -10.61
C LYS A 174 3.03 15.31 -9.32
N PHE A 175 4.28 15.76 -9.37
CA PHE A 175 4.98 16.30 -8.21
C PHE A 175 4.70 17.80 -8.05
N THR A 176 4.99 18.37 -6.87
CA THR A 176 4.81 19.81 -6.63
C THR A 176 5.90 20.67 -7.27
N LYS A 177 7.03 20.05 -7.63
CA LYS A 177 8.22 20.62 -8.27
C LYS A 177 8.85 19.57 -9.18
N ARG A 178 9.82 19.98 -10.01
CA ARG A 178 10.66 19.06 -10.79
C ARG A 178 11.30 18.05 -9.86
N ILE A 179 11.20 16.76 -10.19
CA ILE A 179 11.84 15.68 -9.43
C ILE A 179 13.15 15.22 -10.06
N ALA A 180 13.29 15.34 -11.40
CA ALA A 180 14.56 15.04 -12.05
C ALA A 180 15.69 15.94 -11.52
N PHE A 181 16.77 15.30 -11.06
CA PHE A 181 17.94 15.95 -10.45
C PHE A 181 17.57 16.92 -9.32
N ASN A 182 16.60 16.55 -8.48
CA ASN A 182 16.13 17.38 -7.38
C ASN A 182 15.69 16.53 -6.18
N VAL A 183 15.53 17.17 -5.03
CA VAL A 183 14.89 16.62 -3.83
C VAL A 183 13.72 17.50 -3.43
N ILE A 184 12.61 16.89 -3.02
CA ILE A 184 11.39 17.61 -2.62
C ILE A 184 11.10 17.25 -1.17
N PRO A 185 11.29 18.17 -0.20
CA PRO A 185 11.04 17.92 1.22
C PRO A 185 9.55 18.08 1.55
N HIS A 186 8.68 17.40 0.79
CA HIS A 186 7.22 17.46 0.94
C HIS A 186 6.57 16.23 0.30
N ILE A 187 5.94 15.39 1.13
CA ILE A 187 5.21 14.19 0.70
C ILE A 187 3.85 14.18 1.41
N ASP A 188 2.79 13.86 0.65
CA ASP A 188 1.39 14.00 1.08
C ASP A 188 1.05 15.49 1.38
N VAL A 189 0.05 15.77 2.21
CA VAL A 189 -0.42 17.12 2.55
C VAL A 189 0.24 17.66 3.82
N PHE A 190 0.37 18.98 3.93
CA PHE A 190 0.72 19.65 5.19
C PHE A 190 -0.43 19.59 6.20
N LEU A 191 -0.07 19.45 7.47
CA LEU A 191 -0.93 19.58 8.64
C LEU A 191 -0.72 20.96 9.29
N ASP A 192 -1.59 21.32 10.23
CA ASP A 192 -1.61 22.66 10.85
C ASP A 192 -0.35 22.98 11.69
N ASP A 193 0.36 21.96 12.14
CA ASP A 193 1.59 22.07 12.95
C ASP A 193 2.88 22.16 12.11
N GLY A 194 2.75 22.16 10.78
CA GLY A 194 3.86 22.25 9.85
C GLY A 194 4.49 20.92 9.46
N PHE A 195 4.07 19.81 10.06
CA PHE A 195 4.42 18.47 9.58
C PHE A 195 3.60 18.12 8.34
N THR A 196 4.14 17.23 7.52
CA THR A 196 3.40 16.57 6.46
C THR A 196 2.73 15.31 7.00
N LYS A 197 1.67 14.85 6.34
CA LYS A 197 0.97 13.63 6.72
C LYS A 197 1.82 12.36 6.57
N GLU A 198 2.89 12.39 5.76
CA GLU A 198 3.86 11.29 5.69
C GLU A 198 4.77 11.25 6.93
N GLU A 199 4.96 12.39 7.62
CA GLU A 199 5.75 12.49 8.85
C GLU A 199 4.93 12.17 10.13
N TRP A 200 3.59 12.15 10.04
CA TRP A 200 2.64 12.05 11.16
C TRP A 200 2.13 10.62 11.45
#